data_AF-A0A7C2GKA8-F1
#
_entry.id   AF-A0A7C2GKA8-F1
#
_cell.length_a   1.000
_cell.length_b   1.000
_cell.length_c   1.000
_cell.angle_alpha   90.00
_cell.angle_beta   90.00
_cell.angle_gamma   90.00
#
_symmetry.space_group_name_H-M   'P 1'
#
loop_
_entity.id
_entity.type
_entity.pdbx_description
1 polymer ?
#
loop_
_entity_poly.entity_id
_entity_poly.type
_entity_poly.pdbx_seq_one_letter_code
_entity_poly.pdbx_strand_id
1 'polypeptide(L)'
;MGEQLRFRDPALAKEIAQKIREIAPKDEQVKFCHVCGTHEWTITHYGLRSLLPRNVEVIAGPGCPVCIVPAAEIDEAVQLAQKGVVITCFGDVLRVPGSHMSLLEAKAAGADVRVVYSVSDAVEMAKREKSKEFTFFAVGFETTAPATAVEVLSKPPENVSFLVSHRLIPPAMELLLGVGDLNISGFIAPGHVSAIIGLKPYELFPRVYRMPTVVAGFEPIDVLMGIYMLLKQRVEGAARLENEYMRVVKWEGNPRALQMMTQAFAVTGGNWRGIGRLPNSAL
;
A
#
# COMPACT_ATOMS: atom_id res chain seq x y z
N MET A 1 14.04 -6.41 -21.72
CA MET A 1 15.28 -6.43 -20.90
C MET A 1 16.04 -5.10 -20.93
N GLY A 2 16.21 -4.44 -22.08
CA GLY A 2 16.93 -3.14 -22.16
C GLY A 2 16.29 -1.96 -21.42
N GLU A 3 14.96 -1.84 -21.39
CA GLU A 3 14.28 -0.75 -20.67
C GLU A 3 14.37 -0.86 -19.14
N GLN A 4 14.22 -2.06 -18.58
CA GLN A 4 14.36 -2.28 -17.12
C GLN A 4 15.78 -1.97 -16.62
N LEU A 5 16.81 -2.23 -17.43
CA LEU A 5 18.20 -1.88 -17.10
C LEU A 5 18.41 -0.37 -17.01
N ARG A 6 17.71 0.42 -17.84
CA ARG A 6 17.79 1.89 -17.83
C ARG A 6 17.29 2.49 -16.51
N PHE A 7 16.22 1.94 -15.93
CA PHE A 7 15.68 2.41 -14.65
C PHE A 7 16.51 1.98 -13.43
N ARG A 8 17.59 1.22 -13.64
CA ARG A 8 18.58 0.84 -12.61
C ARG A 8 19.99 1.35 -12.93
N ASP A 9 20.12 2.24 -13.91
CA ASP A 9 21.42 2.75 -14.36
C ASP A 9 22.07 3.66 -13.29
N PRO A 10 23.23 3.27 -12.71
CA PRO A 10 23.91 4.08 -11.71
C PRO A 10 24.39 5.45 -12.23
N ALA A 11 24.71 5.58 -13.51
CA ALA A 11 25.14 6.85 -14.10
C ALA A 11 23.96 7.83 -14.14
N LEU A 12 22.80 7.36 -14.57
CA LEU A 12 21.57 8.15 -14.58
C LEU A 12 21.13 8.53 -13.16
N ALA A 13 21.26 7.61 -12.20
CA ALA A 13 20.94 7.90 -10.79
C ALA A 13 21.81 9.02 -10.23
N LYS A 14 23.11 9.02 -10.54
CA LYS A 14 24.04 10.09 -10.15
C LYS A 14 23.68 11.43 -10.81
N GLU A 15 23.34 11.42 -12.09
CA GLU A 15 22.92 12.64 -12.80
C GLU A 15 21.65 13.25 -12.17
N ILE A 16 20.64 12.43 -11.88
CA ILE A 16 19.41 12.90 -11.23
C ILE A 16 19.71 13.41 -9.81
N ALA A 17 20.52 12.69 -9.04
CA ALA A 17 20.94 13.13 -7.71
C ALA A 17 21.69 14.48 -7.74
N GLN A 18 22.49 14.73 -8.78
CA GLN A 18 23.11 16.03 -8.99
C GLN A 18 22.06 17.11 -9.28
N LYS A 19 21.10 16.87 -10.17
CA LYS A 19 20.01 17.82 -10.45
C LYS A 19 19.16 18.12 -9.21
N ILE A 20 18.90 17.11 -8.38
CA ILE A 20 18.24 17.27 -7.08
C ILE A 20 19.04 18.23 -6.18
N ARG A 21 20.37 18.10 -6.12
CA ARG A 21 21.23 19.01 -5.33
C ARG A 21 21.24 20.43 -5.87
N GLU A 22 21.16 20.60 -7.18
CA GLU A 22 21.15 21.91 -7.84
C GLU A 22 19.84 22.66 -7.60
N ILE A 23 18.70 21.97 -7.60
CA ILE A 23 17.38 22.59 -7.43
C ILE A 23 16.91 22.68 -5.98
N ALA A 24 17.44 21.86 -5.07
CA ALA A 24 17.01 21.86 -3.68
C ALA A 24 17.19 23.26 -3.04
N PRO A 25 16.15 23.81 -2.38
CA PRO A 25 16.26 25.10 -1.71
C PRO A 25 17.32 25.02 -0.62
N LYS A 26 18.19 26.03 -0.48
CA LYS A 26 19.32 25.95 0.46
C LYS A 26 18.92 26.20 1.92
N ASP A 27 17.88 27.01 2.13
CA ASP A 27 17.48 27.52 3.44
C ASP A 27 16.18 26.90 3.97
N GLU A 28 15.71 25.81 3.35
CA GLU A 28 14.46 25.14 3.73
C GLU A 28 14.66 23.64 3.91
N GLN A 29 14.05 23.07 4.95
CA GLN A 29 13.87 21.63 5.10
C GLN A 29 12.68 21.17 4.27
N VAL A 30 12.92 20.28 3.31
CA VAL A 30 11.88 19.71 2.46
C VAL A 30 11.70 18.24 2.84
N LYS A 31 10.47 17.86 3.17
CA LYS A 31 10.16 16.49 3.57
C LYS A 31 9.11 15.88 2.68
N PHE A 32 9.47 14.83 1.96
CA PHE A 32 8.51 14.05 1.17
C PHE A 32 8.13 12.77 1.91
N CYS A 33 6.87 12.38 1.77
CA CYS A 33 6.36 11.16 2.35
C CYS A 33 5.97 10.19 1.23
N HIS A 34 6.49 8.96 1.27
CA HIS A 34 5.97 7.89 0.44
C HIS A 34 5.03 7.01 1.28
N VAL A 35 4.03 6.39 0.66
CA VAL A 35 3.10 5.47 1.34
C VAL A 35 3.12 4.09 0.71
N CYS A 36 4.33 3.57 0.45
CA CYS A 36 4.52 2.24 -0.13
C CYS A 36 5.70 1.49 0.50
N GLY A 37 5.46 0.29 1.04
CA GLY A 37 6.53 -0.58 1.52
C GLY A 37 7.59 -0.90 0.44
N THR A 38 7.18 -1.04 -0.83
CA THR A 38 8.11 -1.29 -1.93
C THR A 38 8.98 -0.07 -2.25
N HIS A 39 8.45 1.16 -2.12
CA HIS A 39 9.28 2.36 -2.21
C HIS A 39 10.30 2.41 -1.08
N GLU A 40 9.89 2.10 0.16
CA GLU A 40 10.83 2.04 1.28
C GLU A 40 11.95 1.03 1.04
N TRP A 41 11.59 -0.16 0.53
CA TRP A 41 12.56 -1.18 0.17
C TRP A 41 13.55 -0.65 -0.87
N THR A 42 13.08 -0.02 -1.95
CA THR A 42 13.95 0.55 -2.98
C THR A 42 14.86 1.64 -2.42
N ILE A 43 14.30 2.57 -1.64
CA ILE A 43 15.05 3.68 -1.03
C ILE A 43 16.16 3.15 -0.14
N THR A 44 15.86 2.15 0.69
CA THR A 44 16.82 1.57 1.64
C THR A 44 17.82 0.65 0.95
N HIS A 45 17.37 -0.26 0.09
CA HIS A 45 18.21 -1.23 -0.61
C HIS A 45 19.26 -0.56 -1.50
N TYR A 46 18.88 0.50 -2.22
CA TYR A 46 19.80 1.26 -3.08
C TYR A 46 20.43 2.47 -2.37
N GLY A 47 20.16 2.68 -1.08
CA GLY A 47 20.74 3.76 -0.30
C GLY A 47 20.40 5.17 -0.81
N LEU A 48 19.22 5.36 -1.42
CA LEU A 48 18.86 6.60 -2.12
C LEU A 48 18.90 7.84 -1.21
N ARG A 49 18.57 7.69 0.08
CA ARG A 49 18.67 8.79 1.07
C ARG A 49 20.08 9.39 1.15
N SER A 50 21.13 8.58 0.96
CA SER A 50 22.52 9.05 0.98
C SER A 50 22.88 9.90 -0.25
N LEU A 51 22.09 9.82 -1.32
CA LEU A 51 22.28 10.60 -2.55
C LEU A 51 21.64 11.98 -2.46
N LEU A 52 20.74 12.20 -1.49
CA LEU A 52 20.00 13.44 -1.33
C LEU A 52 20.80 14.51 -0.56
N PRO A 53 20.54 15.80 -0.80
CA PRO A 53 20.99 16.89 0.08
C PRO A 53 20.54 16.67 1.52
N ARG A 54 21.30 17.21 2.48
CA ARG A 54 20.99 17.07 3.92
C ARG A 54 19.63 17.66 4.33
N ASN A 55 19.09 18.58 3.54
CA ASN A 55 17.83 19.25 3.80
C ASN A 55 16.64 18.68 3.01
N VAL A 56 16.85 17.58 2.27
CA VAL A 56 15.78 16.85 1.57
C VAL A 56 15.62 15.49 2.22
N GLU A 57 14.51 15.31 2.92
CA GLU A 57 14.17 14.09 3.62
C GLU A 57 13.07 13.32 2.89
N VAL A 58 13.17 11.99 2.88
CA VAL A 58 12.12 11.10 2.40
C VAL A 58 11.74 10.13 3.51
N ILE A 59 10.54 10.32 4.07
CA ILE A 59 9.99 9.54 5.17
C ILE A 59 8.98 8.50 4.68
N ALA A 60 8.81 7.45 5.47
CA ALA A 60 7.81 6.41 5.23
C ALA A 60 6.51 6.71 5.98
N GLY A 61 5.40 6.75 5.25
CA GLY A 61 4.05 6.72 5.81
C GLY A 61 3.51 5.28 5.93
N PRO A 62 2.18 5.11 6.14
CA PRO A 62 1.56 3.83 6.40
C PRO A 62 1.34 2.99 5.12
N GLY A 63 2.43 2.62 4.46
CA GLY A 63 2.45 1.89 3.19
C GLY A 63 2.56 0.37 3.30
N CYS A 64 2.40 -0.20 4.49
CA CYS A 64 2.45 -1.64 4.74
C CYS A 64 1.06 -2.12 5.20
N PRO A 65 0.29 -2.85 4.38
CA PRO A 65 -1.07 -3.23 4.74
C PRO A 65 -1.13 -4.19 5.92
N VAL A 66 -0.12 -5.05 6.06
CA VAL A 66 -0.01 -6.02 7.16
C VAL A 66 0.29 -5.33 8.49
N CYS A 67 1.12 -4.28 8.46
CA CYS A 67 1.53 -3.54 9.65
C CYS A 67 0.39 -2.74 10.28
N ILE A 68 -0.61 -2.36 9.48
CA ILE A 68 -1.74 -1.53 9.90
C ILE A 68 -2.98 -2.34 10.29
N VAL A 69 -2.96 -3.67 10.18
CA VAL A 69 -4.10 -4.53 10.54
C VAL A 69 -4.36 -4.41 12.05
N PRO A 70 -5.55 -4.01 12.51
CA PRO A 70 -5.87 -3.92 13.94
C PRO A 70 -5.62 -5.24 14.68
N ALA A 71 -5.15 -5.17 15.93
CA ALA A 71 -4.95 -6.36 16.76
C ALA A 71 -6.25 -7.16 16.91
N ALA A 72 -7.39 -6.47 17.04
CA ALA A 72 -8.71 -7.07 17.13
C ALA A 72 -9.06 -7.97 15.92
N GLU A 73 -8.65 -7.60 14.70
CA GLU A 73 -8.93 -8.41 13.50
C GLU A 73 -8.02 -9.66 13.43
N ILE A 74 -6.80 -9.57 13.98
CA ILE A 74 -5.98 -10.77 14.22
C ILE A 74 -6.64 -11.67 15.26
N ASP A 75 -7.15 -11.09 16.35
CA ASP A 75 -7.81 -11.83 17.43
C ASP A 75 -9.07 -12.55 16.92
N GLU A 76 -9.85 -11.91 16.04
CA GLU A 76 -11.00 -12.54 15.36
C GLU A 76 -10.57 -13.75 14.53
N ALA A 77 -9.51 -13.62 13.71
CA ALA A 77 -8.98 -14.74 12.93
C ALA A 77 -8.48 -15.88 13.83
N VAL A 78 -7.78 -15.56 14.92
CA VAL A 78 -7.32 -16.54 15.91
C VAL A 78 -8.50 -17.25 16.58
N GLN A 79 -9.54 -16.52 16.99
CA GLN A 79 -10.73 -17.09 17.62
C GLN A 79 -11.48 -18.04 16.68
N LEU A 80 -11.56 -17.71 15.39
CA LEU A 80 -12.12 -18.60 14.38
C LEU A 80 -11.27 -19.88 14.24
N ALA A 81 -9.94 -19.74 14.19
CA ALA A 81 -9.02 -20.86 14.13
C ALA A 81 -9.18 -21.83 15.33
N GLN A 82 -9.31 -21.27 16.53
CA GLN A 82 -9.52 -22.04 17.76
C GLN A 82 -10.87 -22.76 17.82
N LYS A 83 -11.89 -22.27 17.08
CA LYS A 83 -13.18 -22.93 16.91
C LYS A 83 -13.17 -24.02 15.84
N GLY A 84 -12.02 -24.32 15.26
CA GLY A 84 -11.85 -25.38 14.25
C GLY A 84 -12.05 -24.93 12.80
N VAL A 85 -12.21 -23.63 12.54
CA VAL A 85 -12.24 -23.08 11.17
C VAL A 85 -10.81 -23.04 10.62
N VAL A 86 -10.62 -23.47 9.38
CA VAL A 86 -9.32 -23.37 8.71
C VAL A 86 -9.07 -21.93 8.30
N ILE A 87 -8.06 -21.30 8.88
CA ILE A 87 -7.67 -19.93 8.49
C ILE A 87 -6.63 -20.01 7.38
N THR A 88 -6.92 -19.34 6.26
CA THR A 88 -5.96 -19.13 5.18
C THR A 88 -5.54 -17.67 5.14
N CYS A 89 -4.25 -17.41 5.01
CA CYS A 89 -3.70 -16.06 4.97
C CYS A 89 -2.40 -16.01 4.16
N PHE A 90 -1.97 -14.80 3.79
CA PHE A 90 -0.62 -14.60 3.26
C PHE A 90 0.43 -14.79 4.36
N GLY A 91 1.65 -15.19 3.96
CA GLY A 91 2.69 -15.60 4.91
C GLY A 91 3.20 -14.50 5.83
N ASP A 92 3.12 -13.24 5.39
CA ASP A 92 3.47 -12.04 6.16
C ASP A 92 2.48 -11.75 7.29
N VAL A 93 1.21 -12.10 7.13
CA VAL A 93 0.17 -11.95 8.16
C VAL A 93 0.36 -12.91 9.33
N LEU A 94 0.98 -14.08 9.08
CA LEU A 94 1.08 -15.18 10.05
C LEU A 94 1.72 -14.76 11.39
N ARG A 95 2.69 -13.85 11.35
CA ARG A 95 3.45 -13.40 12.54
C ARG A 95 2.94 -12.09 13.14
N VAL A 96 1.90 -11.50 12.58
CA VAL A 96 1.36 -10.25 13.11
C VAL A 96 0.78 -10.53 14.49
N PRO A 97 1.19 -9.78 15.53
CA PRO A 97 0.67 -10.00 16.87
C PRO A 97 -0.79 -9.52 16.94
N GLY A 98 -1.66 -10.36 17.50
CA GLY A 98 -2.95 -9.94 18.07
C GLY A 98 -2.76 -9.35 19.47
N SER A 99 -3.85 -9.23 20.22
CA SER A 99 -3.81 -8.77 21.62
C SER A 99 -3.27 -9.85 22.56
N HIS A 100 -3.47 -11.12 22.21
CA HIS A 100 -3.05 -12.27 23.02
C HIS A 100 -2.06 -13.18 22.31
N MET A 101 -2.26 -13.43 21.01
CA MET A 101 -1.37 -14.26 20.21
C MET A 101 -1.50 -13.96 18.72
N SER A 102 -0.52 -14.42 17.95
CA SER A 102 -0.50 -14.42 16.49
C SER A 102 -1.15 -15.69 15.91
N LEU A 103 -1.45 -15.67 14.62
CA LEU A 103 -1.88 -16.85 13.88
C LEU A 103 -0.80 -17.95 13.86
N LEU A 104 0.48 -17.58 13.92
CA LEU A 104 1.58 -18.54 14.07
C LEU A 104 1.51 -19.30 15.39
N GLU A 105 1.25 -18.59 16.49
CA GLU A 105 1.12 -19.19 17.81
C GLU A 105 -0.15 -20.04 17.91
N ALA A 106 -1.27 -19.58 17.35
CA ALA A 106 -2.49 -20.37 17.25
C ALA A 106 -2.25 -21.69 16.47
N LYS A 107 -1.50 -21.62 15.37
CA LYS A 107 -1.06 -22.81 14.62
C LYS A 107 -0.21 -23.75 15.46
N ALA A 108 0.75 -23.20 16.21
CA ALA A 108 1.60 -23.99 17.11
C ALA A 108 0.79 -24.65 18.24
N ALA A 109 -0.32 -24.03 18.66
CA ALA A 109 -1.26 -24.57 19.62
C ALA A 109 -2.27 -25.59 19.03
N GLY A 110 -2.14 -25.94 17.74
CA GLY A 110 -2.94 -26.98 17.08
C GLY A 110 -4.09 -26.48 16.20
N ALA A 111 -4.26 -25.16 16.02
CA ALA A 111 -5.24 -24.64 15.07
C ALA A 111 -4.80 -24.86 13.61
N ASP A 112 -5.76 -25.10 12.70
CA ASP A 112 -5.48 -25.31 11.27
C ASP A 112 -5.31 -23.95 10.57
N VAL A 113 -4.07 -23.43 10.54
CA VAL A 113 -3.72 -22.19 9.84
C VAL A 113 -2.77 -22.49 8.66
N ARG A 114 -3.16 -22.02 7.48
CA ARG A 114 -2.47 -22.33 6.22
C ARG A 114 -2.04 -21.05 5.50
N VAL A 115 -0.82 -21.09 4.97
CA VAL A 115 -0.28 -20.01 4.16
C VAL A 115 -0.65 -20.27 2.70
N VAL A 116 -1.15 -19.24 2.04
CA VAL A 116 -1.49 -19.25 0.60
C VAL A 116 -0.74 -18.15 -0.13
N TYR A 117 -0.59 -18.30 -1.45
CA TYR A 117 0.01 -17.27 -2.31
C TYR A 117 -1.04 -16.48 -3.10
N SER A 118 -2.26 -17.01 -3.20
CA SER A 118 -3.40 -16.33 -3.81
C SER A 118 -4.69 -16.60 -3.05
N VAL A 119 -5.69 -15.74 -3.25
CA VAL A 119 -7.06 -15.95 -2.72
C VAL A 119 -7.67 -17.23 -3.33
N SER A 120 -7.40 -17.48 -4.61
CA SER A 120 -7.88 -18.68 -5.31
C SER A 120 -7.34 -19.97 -4.71
N ASP A 121 -6.10 -19.98 -4.18
CA ASP A 121 -5.56 -21.16 -3.48
C ASP A 121 -6.43 -21.53 -2.27
N ALA A 122 -6.90 -20.54 -1.50
CA ALA A 122 -7.78 -20.76 -0.35
C ALA A 122 -9.12 -21.38 -0.78
N VAL A 123 -9.72 -20.86 -1.86
CA VAL A 123 -10.97 -21.37 -2.43
C VAL A 123 -10.78 -22.80 -2.96
N GLU A 124 -9.68 -23.09 -3.65
CA GLU A 124 -9.36 -24.42 -4.15
C GLU A 124 -9.11 -25.44 -3.03
N MET A 125 -8.49 -25.04 -1.92
CA MET A 125 -8.38 -25.89 -0.72
C MET A 125 -9.77 -26.26 -0.18
N ALA A 126 -10.66 -25.29 -0.04
CA ALA A 126 -12.00 -25.51 0.48
C ALA A 126 -12.86 -26.42 -0.42
N LYS A 127 -12.70 -26.32 -1.76
CA LYS A 127 -13.35 -27.24 -2.72
C LYS A 127 -12.94 -28.69 -2.51
N ARG A 128 -11.68 -28.93 -2.11
CA ARG A 128 -11.12 -30.27 -1.89
C ARG A 128 -11.47 -30.83 -0.52
N GLU A 129 -11.56 -29.99 0.50
CA GLU A 129 -11.83 -30.36 1.90
C GLU A 129 -13.22 -29.92 2.36
N LYS A 130 -14.27 -30.47 1.72
CA LYS A 130 -15.68 -30.08 1.96
C LYS A 130 -16.19 -30.31 3.39
N SER A 131 -15.49 -31.10 4.20
CA SER A 131 -15.87 -31.35 5.61
C SER A 131 -15.35 -30.28 6.57
N LYS A 132 -14.64 -29.27 6.08
CA LYS A 132 -14.06 -28.21 6.89
C LYS A 132 -14.59 -26.85 6.43
N GLU A 133 -14.78 -25.96 7.39
CA GLU A 133 -15.04 -24.55 7.15
C GLU A 133 -13.72 -23.81 6.92
N PHE A 134 -13.67 -22.97 5.90
CA PHE A 134 -12.50 -22.15 5.56
C PHE A 134 -12.84 -20.68 5.68
N THR A 135 -11.90 -19.90 6.23
CA THR A 135 -11.94 -18.44 6.17
C THR A 135 -10.64 -17.92 5.58
N PHE A 136 -10.74 -17.14 4.50
CA PHE A 136 -9.61 -16.37 3.99
C PHE A 136 -9.53 -15.02 4.70
N PHE A 137 -8.40 -14.76 5.35
CA PHE A 137 -8.13 -13.49 6.00
C PHE A 137 -7.55 -12.49 4.99
N ALA A 138 -8.45 -11.67 4.43
CA ALA A 138 -8.17 -10.79 3.30
C ALA A 138 -7.59 -9.45 3.78
N VAL A 139 -6.29 -9.44 4.03
CA VAL A 139 -5.51 -8.24 4.36
C VAL A 139 -4.94 -7.63 3.08
N GLY A 140 -4.96 -6.30 2.98
CA GLY A 140 -4.24 -5.61 1.91
C GLY A 140 -4.85 -4.29 1.48
N PHE A 141 -4.19 -3.62 0.53
CA PHE A 141 -4.67 -2.37 -0.05
C PHE A 141 -5.47 -2.59 -1.34
N GLU A 142 -5.65 -1.55 -2.14
CA GLU A 142 -6.35 -1.60 -3.42
C GLU A 142 -5.66 -2.53 -4.44
N THR A 143 -4.39 -2.90 -4.23
CA THR A 143 -3.67 -3.88 -5.06
C THR A 143 -4.13 -5.31 -4.86
N THR A 144 -4.65 -5.66 -3.68
CA THR A 144 -5.05 -7.03 -3.32
C THR A 144 -6.57 -7.19 -3.29
N ALA A 145 -7.30 -6.12 -2.96
CA ALA A 145 -8.76 -6.14 -2.88
C ALA A 145 -9.46 -6.65 -4.15
N PRO A 146 -9.00 -6.36 -5.39
CA PRO A 146 -9.61 -6.90 -6.60
C PRO A 146 -9.60 -8.44 -6.64
N ALA A 147 -8.53 -9.10 -6.20
CA ALA A 147 -8.46 -10.56 -6.21
C ALA A 147 -9.48 -11.18 -5.25
N THR A 148 -9.64 -10.59 -4.06
CA THR A 148 -10.69 -10.98 -3.12
C THR A 148 -12.09 -10.74 -3.71
N ALA A 149 -12.31 -9.59 -4.36
CA ALA A 149 -13.59 -9.27 -5.00
C ALA A 149 -13.97 -10.29 -6.08
N VAL A 150 -13.00 -10.76 -6.89
CA VAL A 150 -13.22 -11.79 -7.90
C VAL A 150 -13.79 -13.06 -7.27
N GLU A 151 -13.16 -13.55 -6.21
CA GLU A 151 -13.58 -14.81 -5.57
C GLU A 151 -14.94 -14.66 -4.89
N VAL A 152 -15.19 -13.54 -4.20
CA VAL A 152 -16.51 -13.25 -3.58
C VAL A 152 -17.62 -13.23 -4.64
N LEU A 153 -17.41 -12.55 -5.76
CA LEU A 153 -18.42 -12.44 -6.83
C LEU A 153 -18.60 -13.73 -7.64
N SER A 154 -17.60 -14.62 -7.61
CA SER A 154 -17.63 -15.90 -8.32
C SER A 154 -18.45 -16.97 -7.60
N LYS A 155 -19.11 -16.64 -6.48
CA LYS A 155 -19.93 -17.54 -5.66
C LYS A 155 -19.10 -18.75 -5.20
N PRO A 156 -18.18 -18.54 -4.26
CA PRO A 156 -17.33 -19.62 -3.77
C PRO A 156 -18.18 -20.69 -3.06
N PRO A 157 -17.61 -21.88 -2.80
CA PRO A 157 -18.31 -22.93 -2.05
C PRO A 157 -18.86 -22.40 -0.71
N GLU A 158 -19.96 -22.99 -0.24
CA GLU A 158 -20.63 -22.55 1.00
C GLU A 158 -19.74 -22.64 2.24
N ASN A 159 -18.74 -23.52 2.23
CA ASN A 159 -17.76 -23.68 3.30
C ASN A 159 -16.59 -22.67 3.22
N VAL A 160 -16.74 -21.57 2.47
CA VAL A 160 -15.74 -20.50 2.35
C VAL A 160 -16.33 -19.17 2.80
N SER A 161 -15.69 -18.57 3.78
CA SER A 161 -15.94 -17.20 4.24
C SER A 161 -14.71 -16.32 4.04
N PHE A 162 -14.91 -15.00 4.08
CA PHE A 162 -13.84 -14.01 3.97
C PHE A 162 -13.88 -13.08 5.16
N LEU A 163 -12.78 -12.99 5.89
CA LEU A 163 -12.57 -11.96 6.92
C LEU A 163 -11.87 -10.79 6.22
N VAL A 164 -12.64 -9.77 5.86
CA VAL A 164 -12.16 -8.64 5.04
C VAL A 164 -11.49 -7.58 5.91
N SER A 165 -10.20 -7.34 5.67
CA SER A 165 -9.35 -6.35 6.32
C SER A 165 -8.64 -5.49 5.27
N HIS A 166 -9.38 -5.14 4.22
CA HIS A 166 -8.84 -4.27 3.18
C HIS A 166 -8.85 -2.81 3.64
N ARG A 167 -7.89 -2.04 3.14
CA ARG A 167 -7.70 -0.64 3.47
C ARG A 167 -7.45 0.20 2.22
N LEU A 168 -7.71 1.51 2.32
CA LEU A 168 -7.59 2.46 1.22
C LEU A 168 -6.50 3.49 1.52
N ILE A 169 -5.60 3.71 0.57
CA ILE A 169 -4.43 4.59 0.73
C ILE A 169 -4.79 6.08 0.73
N PRO A 170 -5.59 6.63 -0.21
CA PRO A 170 -5.83 8.07 -0.25
C PRO A 170 -6.40 8.65 1.07
N PRO A 171 -7.37 8.01 1.76
CA PRO A 171 -7.81 8.47 3.08
C PRO A 171 -6.69 8.48 4.14
N ALA A 172 -5.77 7.52 4.09
CA ALA A 172 -4.62 7.50 5.01
C ALA A 172 -3.62 8.62 4.70
N MET A 173 -3.40 8.94 3.42
CA MET A 173 -2.59 10.09 3.02
C MET A 173 -3.21 11.42 3.47
N GLU A 174 -4.53 11.56 3.36
CA GLU A 174 -5.26 12.75 3.81
C GLU A 174 -5.10 12.98 5.31
N LEU A 175 -5.11 11.92 6.12
CA LEU A 175 -4.82 12.04 7.56
C LEU A 175 -3.42 12.61 7.82
N LEU A 176 -2.40 12.17 7.08
CA LEU A 176 -1.02 12.63 7.28
C LEU A 176 -0.86 14.14 7.11
N LEU A 177 -1.75 14.80 6.37
CA LEU A 177 -1.79 16.26 6.25
C LEU A 177 -2.19 16.95 7.55
N GLY A 178 -3.04 16.30 8.36
CA GLY A 178 -3.53 16.84 9.63
C GLY A 178 -2.59 16.64 10.81
N VAL A 179 -1.53 15.83 10.65
CA VAL A 179 -0.53 15.58 11.70
C VAL A 179 0.49 16.72 11.69
N GLY A 180 0.25 17.74 12.53
CA GLY A 180 1.00 19.01 12.54
C GLY A 180 2.52 18.88 12.65
N ASP A 181 3.04 17.84 13.30
CA ASP A 181 4.47 17.66 13.50
C ASP A 181 5.20 17.08 12.27
N LEU A 182 4.49 16.51 11.29
CA LEU A 182 5.15 15.86 10.15
C LEU A 182 5.73 16.86 9.15
N ASN A 183 5.13 18.04 8.98
CA ASN A 183 5.60 19.09 8.04
C ASN A 183 5.91 18.53 6.63
N ILE A 184 4.98 17.76 6.06
CA ILE A 184 5.13 17.13 4.74
C ILE A 184 5.02 18.19 3.64
N SER A 185 5.97 18.20 2.71
CA SER A 185 6.05 19.10 1.57
C SER A 185 5.53 18.48 0.26
N GLY A 186 5.27 17.17 0.24
CA GLY A 186 4.77 16.45 -0.93
C GLY A 186 4.69 14.94 -0.72
N PHE A 187 3.93 14.26 -1.58
CA PHE A 187 3.76 12.81 -1.54
C PHE A 187 4.34 12.11 -2.76
N ILE A 188 4.98 10.96 -2.52
CA ILE A 188 5.25 9.93 -3.53
C ILE A 188 4.16 8.87 -3.40
N ALA A 189 3.21 8.88 -4.32
CA ALA A 189 2.06 7.99 -4.32
C ALA A 189 2.43 6.59 -4.87
N PRO A 190 1.83 5.51 -4.31
CA PRO A 190 2.22 4.12 -4.56
C PRO A 190 1.83 3.64 -5.95
N GLY A 191 2.83 3.37 -6.81
CA GLY A 191 2.60 3.02 -8.21
C GLY A 191 1.63 1.85 -8.47
N HIS A 192 1.68 0.78 -7.68
CA HIS A 192 0.80 -0.39 -7.88
C HIS A 192 -0.63 -0.13 -7.41
N VAL A 193 -0.82 0.61 -6.32
CA VAL A 193 -2.15 1.06 -5.90
C VAL A 193 -2.72 1.98 -6.97
N SER A 194 -1.91 2.93 -7.46
CA SER A 194 -2.31 3.82 -8.56
C SER A 194 -2.56 3.07 -9.88
N ALA A 195 -1.94 1.91 -10.11
CA ALA A 195 -2.28 1.07 -11.26
C ALA A 195 -3.72 0.53 -11.19
N ILE A 196 -4.27 0.38 -9.98
CA ILE A 196 -5.67 -0.01 -9.76
C ILE A 196 -6.59 1.21 -9.76
N ILE A 197 -6.31 2.20 -8.91
CA ILE A 197 -7.25 3.31 -8.67
C ILE A 197 -7.06 4.51 -9.60
N GLY A 198 -5.95 4.54 -10.35
CA GLY A 198 -5.60 5.62 -11.24
C GLY A 198 -5.04 6.84 -10.53
N LEU A 199 -4.97 7.94 -11.29
CA LEU A 199 -4.55 9.25 -10.78
C LEU A 199 -5.70 9.99 -10.09
N LYS A 200 -6.94 9.78 -10.57
CA LYS A 200 -8.11 10.56 -10.16
C LYS A 200 -8.30 10.68 -8.64
N PRO A 201 -8.14 9.63 -7.80
CA PRO A 201 -8.29 9.76 -6.36
C PRO A 201 -7.25 10.67 -5.70
N TYR A 202 -6.08 10.84 -6.30
CA TYR A 202 -5.03 11.71 -5.78
C TYR A 202 -5.20 13.18 -6.18
N GLU A 203 -6.16 13.51 -7.04
CA GLU A 203 -6.38 14.89 -7.51
C GLU A 203 -6.72 15.85 -6.34
N LEU A 204 -7.33 15.32 -5.28
CA LEU A 204 -7.71 16.09 -4.09
C LEU A 204 -6.49 16.73 -3.39
N PHE A 205 -5.32 16.09 -3.41
CA PHE A 205 -4.12 16.57 -2.71
C PHE A 205 -3.62 17.92 -3.24
N PRO A 206 -3.29 18.08 -4.53
CA PRO A 206 -2.89 19.38 -5.04
C PRO A 206 -4.07 20.35 -5.13
N ARG A 207 -5.28 19.88 -5.45
CA ARG A 207 -6.43 20.76 -5.71
C ARG A 207 -6.99 21.40 -4.43
N VAL A 208 -7.17 20.61 -3.38
CA VAL A 208 -7.79 21.05 -2.12
C VAL A 208 -6.73 21.44 -1.12
N TYR A 209 -5.71 20.61 -0.95
CA TYR A 209 -4.70 20.78 0.10
C TYR A 209 -3.43 21.50 -0.35
N ARG A 210 -3.33 21.88 -1.64
CA ARG A 210 -2.09 22.42 -2.22
C ARG A 210 -0.87 21.53 -1.94
N MET A 211 -1.09 20.22 -1.86
CA MET A 211 -0.05 19.24 -1.60
C MET A 211 0.45 18.61 -2.91
N PRO A 212 1.69 18.90 -3.35
CA PRO A 212 2.30 18.24 -4.51
C PRO A 212 2.27 16.73 -4.36
N THR A 213 1.87 16.01 -5.41
CA THR A 213 1.80 14.55 -5.39
C THR A 213 2.33 13.99 -6.70
N VAL A 214 3.25 13.04 -6.63
CA VAL A 214 3.79 12.35 -7.79
C VAL A 214 3.57 10.85 -7.64
N VAL A 215 2.90 10.22 -8.61
CA VAL A 215 2.85 8.76 -8.69
C VAL A 215 4.14 8.25 -9.34
N ALA A 216 4.86 7.39 -8.64
CA ALA A 216 6.15 6.86 -9.10
C ALA A 216 6.17 5.33 -9.14
N GLY A 217 7.00 4.79 -10.04
CA GLY A 217 7.35 3.38 -10.07
C GLY A 217 8.25 2.96 -8.90
N PHE A 218 8.83 1.76 -8.98
CA PHE A 218 9.57 1.14 -7.86
C PHE A 218 11.06 1.03 -8.10
N GLU A 219 11.52 1.40 -9.28
CA GLU A 219 12.93 1.38 -9.60
C GLU A 219 13.62 2.61 -8.97
N PRO A 220 14.93 2.54 -8.67
CA PRO A 220 15.62 3.64 -8.01
C PRO A 220 15.55 4.95 -8.82
N ILE A 221 15.55 4.87 -10.14
CA ILE A 221 15.37 6.03 -11.02
C ILE A 221 13.96 6.60 -10.91
N ASP A 222 12.92 5.75 -10.84
CA ASP A 222 11.53 6.22 -10.68
C ASP A 222 11.38 7.05 -9.40
N VAL A 223 11.94 6.55 -8.29
CA VAL A 223 11.87 7.23 -6.98
C VAL A 223 12.65 8.55 -7.00
N LEU A 224 13.88 8.55 -7.55
CA LEU A 224 14.68 9.78 -7.67
C LEU A 224 13.98 10.81 -8.58
N MET A 225 13.37 10.38 -9.68
CA MET A 225 12.59 11.25 -10.55
C MET A 225 11.37 11.82 -9.82
N GLY A 226 10.65 11.01 -9.04
CA GLY A 226 9.56 11.47 -8.19
C GLY A 226 9.99 12.58 -7.23
N ILE A 227 11.14 12.40 -6.55
CA ILE A 227 11.73 13.41 -5.66
C ILE A 227 12.09 14.68 -6.43
N TYR A 228 12.75 14.55 -7.58
CA TYR A 228 13.12 15.69 -8.42
C TYR A 228 11.88 16.48 -8.88
N MET A 229 10.83 15.80 -9.32
CA MET A 229 9.57 16.41 -9.75
C MET A 229 8.89 17.17 -8.60
N LEU A 230 8.84 16.58 -7.39
CA LEU A 230 8.31 17.25 -6.21
C LEU A 230 9.14 18.49 -5.82
N LEU A 231 10.47 18.42 -5.87
CA LEU A 231 11.33 19.58 -5.61
C LEU A 231 11.12 20.69 -6.63
N LYS A 232 11.00 20.33 -7.91
CA LYS A 232 10.72 21.31 -8.96
C LYS A 232 9.41 22.04 -8.69
N GLN A 233 8.34 21.31 -8.34
CA GLN A 233 7.07 21.90 -7.94
C GLN A 233 7.21 22.81 -6.71
N ARG A 234 8.01 22.40 -5.71
CA ARG A 234 8.28 23.22 -4.52
C ARG A 234 8.94 24.55 -4.87
N VAL A 235 9.97 24.54 -5.72
CA VAL A 235 10.68 25.75 -6.17
C VAL A 235 9.78 26.64 -7.03
N GLU A 236 8.90 26.05 -7.85
CA GLU A 236 7.91 26.78 -8.64
C GLU A 236 6.75 27.35 -7.81
N GLY A 237 6.64 27.01 -6.52
CA GLY A 237 5.48 27.35 -5.70
C GLY A 237 4.17 26.73 -6.22
N ALA A 238 4.27 25.59 -6.91
CA ALA A 238 3.15 24.90 -7.55
C ALA A 238 2.81 23.60 -6.82
N ALA A 239 1.53 23.22 -6.87
CA ALA A 239 1.06 21.92 -6.43
C ALA A 239 0.28 21.27 -7.56
N ARG A 240 0.82 20.18 -8.11
CA ARG A 240 0.27 19.42 -9.23
C ARG A 240 0.26 17.93 -8.88
N LEU A 241 -0.65 17.21 -9.53
CA LEU A 241 -0.61 15.76 -9.59
C LEU A 241 0.14 15.40 -10.87
N GLU A 242 1.29 14.74 -10.72
CA GLU A 242 2.08 14.27 -11.85
C GLU A 242 2.24 12.74 -11.82
N ASN A 243 2.40 12.16 -13.00
CA ASN A 243 2.56 10.73 -13.19
C ASN A 243 3.94 10.46 -13.77
N GLU A 244 4.87 10.04 -12.92
CA GLU A 244 6.17 9.54 -13.35
C GLU A 244 6.00 8.11 -13.93
N TYR A 245 5.10 7.32 -13.34
CA TYR A 245 4.87 5.93 -13.71
C TYR A 245 3.93 5.72 -14.91
N MET A 246 4.04 6.57 -15.94
CA MET A 246 3.15 6.60 -17.12
C MET A 246 3.08 5.27 -17.88
N ARG A 247 4.13 4.44 -17.77
CA ARG A 247 4.21 3.13 -18.41
C ARG A 247 3.22 2.09 -17.82
N VAL A 248 2.67 2.35 -16.64
CA VAL A 248 1.69 1.46 -15.97
C VAL A 248 0.42 2.20 -15.58
N VAL A 249 0.54 3.42 -15.04
CA VAL A 249 -0.59 4.11 -14.40
C VAL A 249 -1.32 4.98 -15.40
N LYS A 250 -2.64 4.77 -15.52
CA LYS A 250 -3.57 5.59 -16.29
C LYS A 250 -4.35 6.54 -15.38
N TRP A 251 -4.99 7.55 -15.97
CA TRP A 251 -5.82 8.48 -15.22
C TRP A 251 -6.97 7.79 -14.48
N GLU A 252 -7.67 6.90 -15.19
CA GLU A 252 -8.82 6.12 -14.72
C GLU A 252 -8.44 4.84 -13.97
N GLY A 253 -7.15 4.49 -13.92
CA GLY A 253 -6.67 3.25 -13.30
C GLY A 253 -7.06 2.01 -14.09
N ASN A 254 -7.55 0.99 -13.38
CA ASN A 254 -8.08 -0.23 -13.95
C ASN A 254 -9.60 -0.27 -13.75
N PRO A 255 -10.40 0.12 -14.76
CA PRO A 255 -11.86 0.18 -14.64
C PRO A 255 -12.51 -1.15 -14.24
N ARG A 256 -11.95 -2.28 -14.70
CA ARG A 256 -12.47 -3.61 -14.38
C ARG A 256 -12.23 -3.96 -12.91
N ALA A 257 -11.03 -3.71 -12.39
CA ALA A 257 -10.71 -3.95 -10.98
C ALA A 257 -11.59 -3.07 -10.06
N LEU A 258 -11.75 -1.79 -10.40
CA LEU A 258 -12.61 -0.86 -9.67
C LEU A 258 -14.09 -1.28 -9.68
N GLN A 259 -14.58 -1.77 -10.82
CA GLN A 259 -15.95 -2.29 -10.92
C GLN A 259 -16.15 -3.50 -10.00
N MET A 260 -15.21 -4.45 -10.01
CA MET A 260 -15.30 -5.64 -9.16
C MET A 260 -15.25 -5.28 -7.67
N MET A 261 -14.36 -4.38 -7.27
CA MET A 261 -14.30 -3.91 -5.89
C MET A 261 -15.61 -3.24 -5.45
N THR A 262 -16.17 -2.36 -6.28
CA THR A 262 -17.44 -1.66 -5.98
C THR A 262 -18.63 -2.63 -5.90
N GLN A 263 -18.60 -3.73 -6.66
CA GLN A 263 -19.65 -4.75 -6.60
C GLN A 263 -19.52 -5.66 -5.39
N ALA A 264 -18.29 -5.94 -4.93
CA ALA A 264 -18.03 -6.86 -3.82
C ALA A 264 -18.07 -6.19 -2.44
N PHE A 265 -17.68 -4.91 -2.35
CA PHE A 265 -17.42 -4.24 -1.07
C PHE A 265 -18.09 -2.88 -0.95
N ALA A 266 -18.35 -2.46 0.28
CA ALA A 266 -18.78 -1.11 0.62
C ALA A 266 -17.64 -0.36 1.31
N VAL A 267 -17.42 0.90 0.91
CA VAL A 267 -16.44 1.75 1.61
C VAL A 267 -16.99 2.15 2.98
N THR A 268 -16.18 1.90 4.02
CA THR A 268 -16.53 2.21 5.42
C THR A 268 -15.34 2.84 6.16
N GLY A 269 -15.58 3.31 7.38
CA GLY A 269 -14.51 3.73 8.27
C GLY A 269 -13.90 2.53 9.01
N GLY A 270 -12.58 2.43 9.02
CA GLY A 270 -11.86 1.31 9.64
C GLY A 270 -10.76 1.74 10.58
N ASN A 271 -10.34 0.83 11.45
CA ASN A 271 -9.20 1.03 12.34
C ASN A 271 -7.89 0.74 11.60
N TRP A 272 -6.87 1.53 11.89
CA TRP A 272 -5.50 1.36 11.44
C TRP A 272 -4.60 1.26 12.66
N ARG A 273 -3.89 0.13 12.81
CA ARG A 273 -2.96 -0.09 13.92
C ARG A 273 -1.91 1.02 13.95
N GLY A 274 -1.69 1.59 15.14
CA GLY A 274 -0.74 2.68 15.36
C GLY A 274 -1.22 4.06 14.89
N ILE A 275 -2.44 4.16 14.34
CA ILE A 275 -2.99 5.42 13.81
C ILE A 275 -4.34 5.74 14.45
N GLY A 276 -5.27 4.78 14.49
CA GLY A 276 -6.63 4.97 14.99
C GLY A 276 -7.68 4.75 13.90
N ARG A 277 -8.90 5.24 14.15
CA ARG A 277 -10.04 5.04 13.23
C ARG A 277 -10.06 6.13 12.16
N LEU A 278 -10.09 5.72 10.90
CA LEU A 278 -10.13 6.63 9.75
C LEU A 278 -11.45 6.48 8.97
N PRO A 279 -12.14 7.58 8.65
CA PRO A 279 -13.35 7.53 7.84
C PRO A 279 -13.03 7.07 6.41
N ASN A 280 -13.95 6.34 5.80
CA ASN A 280 -13.87 5.92 4.39
C ASN A 280 -12.54 5.25 3.98
N SER A 281 -11.92 4.50 4.90
CA SER A 281 -10.55 3.97 4.75
C SER A 281 -10.48 2.45 4.70
N ALA A 282 -11.62 1.77 4.78
CA ALA A 282 -11.74 0.32 4.78
C ALA A 282 -12.83 -0.16 3.83
N LEU A 283 -12.77 -1.45 3.51
CA LEU A 283 -13.74 -2.21 2.71
C LEU A 283 -14.26 -3.40 3.50
#